data_AF-A0A353DBB0-F1
#
_entry.id   AF-A0A353DBB0-F1
#
_cell.length_a   1.000
_cell.length_b   1.000
_cell.length_c   1.000
_cell.angle_alpha   90.00
_cell.angle_beta   90.00
_cell.angle_gamma   90.00
#
_symmetry.space_group_name_H-M   'P 1'
#
loop_
_entity.id
_entity.type
_entity.pdbx_description
1 polymer ?
#
loop_
_entity_poly.entity_id
_entity_poly.type
_entity_poly.pdbx_seq_one_letter_code
_entity_poly.pdbx_strand_id
1 'polypeptide(L)'
;MNIHEFLQLIRDLAPERLASPWDNSGVQVAGPEKRVRKAAVTLDPEPGIVARALDWGADLVLSHHPLFLKPEFPSTPGRSLDILRLILTKNAWLYAAHTSLDARVDGPARWLGDELGLLNRAV
;
A
#
# COMPACT_ATOMS: atom_id res chain seq x y z
N MET A 1 8.31 10.85 11.54
CA MET A 1 9.24 10.84 10.38
C MET A 1 8.68 11.75 9.29
N ASN A 2 9.50 12.39 8.45
CA ASN A 2 8.99 13.11 7.28
C ASN A 2 8.33 12.10 6.31
N ILE A 3 7.27 12.50 5.59
CA ILE A 3 6.60 11.61 4.64
C ILE A 3 7.54 11.07 3.56
N HIS A 4 8.46 11.88 3.02
CA HIS A 4 9.39 11.44 2.00
C HIS A 4 10.38 10.40 2.53
N GLU A 5 10.87 10.58 3.75
CA GLU A 5 11.71 9.60 4.44
C GLU A 5 10.95 8.27 4.65
N PHE A 6 9.69 8.35 5.10
CA PHE A 6 8.86 7.16 5.31
C PHE A 6 8.57 6.41 4.01
N LEU A 7 8.21 7.13 2.94
CA LEU A 7 8.02 6.53 1.62
C LEU A 7 9.31 5.91 1.08
N GLN A 8 10.48 6.50 1.37
CA GLN A 8 11.75 5.93 0.98
C GLN A 8 11.99 4.57 1.65
N LEU A 9 11.64 4.41 2.94
CA LEU A 9 11.72 3.12 3.62
C LEU A 9 10.88 2.04 2.92
N ILE A 10 9.67 2.41 2.46
CA ILE A 10 8.81 1.48 1.71
C ILE A 10 9.48 1.11 0.38
N ARG A 11 10.05 2.08 -0.34
CA ARG A 11 10.73 1.86 -1.62
C ARG A 11 12.03 1.08 -1.50
N ASP A 12 12.72 1.18 -0.37
CA ASP A 12 13.91 0.37 -0.10
C ASP A 12 13.52 -1.10 0.15
N LEU A 13 12.36 -1.33 0.77
CA LEU A 13 11.81 -2.67 1.00
C LEU A 13 11.23 -3.28 -0.30
N ALA A 14 10.39 -2.52 -1.00
CA ALA A 14 9.63 -2.91 -2.19
C ALA A 14 9.80 -1.85 -3.29
N PRO A 15 10.92 -1.86 -4.02
CA PRO A 15 11.16 -0.85 -5.05
C PRO A 15 10.11 -0.92 -6.16
N GLU A 16 9.45 0.20 -6.44
CA GLU A 16 8.39 0.32 -7.47
C GLU A 16 8.88 -0.16 -8.85
N ARG A 17 10.18 -0.02 -9.17
CA ARG A 17 10.79 -0.52 -10.43
C ARG A 17 10.78 -2.04 -10.60
N LEU A 18 10.57 -2.80 -9.53
CA LEU A 18 10.47 -4.26 -9.58
C LEU A 18 9.03 -4.72 -9.85
N ALA A 19 8.07 -3.80 -9.82
CA ALA A 19 6.68 -4.10 -10.15
C ALA A 19 6.57 -4.64 -11.58
N SER A 20 5.63 -5.56 -11.79
CA SER A 20 5.29 -6.06 -13.11
C SER A 20 4.80 -4.91 -14.03
N PRO A 21 4.96 -5.00 -15.36
CA PRO A 21 4.60 -3.90 -16.27
C PRO A 21 3.12 -3.49 -16.27
N TRP A 22 2.24 -4.35 -15.78
CA TRP A 22 0.80 -4.11 -15.67
C TRP A 22 0.37 -3.58 -14.30
N ASP A 23 1.29 -3.52 -13.34
CA ASP A 23 1.01 -3.19 -11.95
C ASP A 23 0.88 -1.68 -11.71
N ASN A 24 0.30 -1.31 -10.57
CA ASN A 24 0.14 0.05 -10.09
C ASN A 24 0.62 0.20 -8.63
N SER A 25 1.83 -0.28 -8.33
CA SER A 25 2.50 -0.03 -7.05
C SER A 25 2.88 1.45 -6.90
N GLY A 26 2.99 1.95 -5.67
CA GLY A 26 3.36 3.33 -5.35
C GLY A 26 2.24 4.12 -4.67
N VAL A 27 2.36 5.45 -4.67
CA VAL A 27 1.35 6.36 -4.09
C VAL A 27 0.04 6.25 -4.88
N GLN A 28 -1.02 5.81 -4.20
CA GLN A 28 -2.37 5.71 -4.78
C GLN A 28 -3.16 7.00 -4.58
N VAL A 29 -3.01 7.62 -3.40
CA VAL A 29 -3.66 8.88 -3.02
C VAL A 29 -2.66 9.67 -2.19
N ALA A 30 -2.29 10.85 -2.67
CA ALA A 30 -1.41 11.76 -1.94
C ALA A 30 -2.19 12.55 -0.89
N GLY A 31 -1.63 12.65 0.31
CA GLY A 31 -2.16 13.48 1.41
C GLY A 31 -1.38 14.79 1.58
N PRO A 32 -1.94 15.78 2.30
CA PRO A 32 -1.21 16.99 2.67
C PRO A 32 -0.36 16.83 3.94
N GLU A 33 -0.54 15.75 4.70
CA GLU A 33 0.24 15.48 5.92
C GLU A 33 1.73 15.29 5.57
N LYS A 34 2.60 15.99 6.30
CA LYS A 34 4.05 16.02 6.07
C LYS A 34 4.80 15.09 7.01
N ARG A 35 4.16 14.64 8.09
CA ARG A 35 4.77 13.79 9.12
C ARG A 35 3.95 12.51 9.32
N VAL A 36 4.62 11.37 9.15
CA VAL A 36 4.06 10.07 9.53
C VAL A 36 4.44 9.78 10.98
N ARG A 37 3.43 9.69 11.85
CA ARG A 37 3.51 9.23 13.24
C ARG A 37 2.90 7.84 13.38
N LYS A 38 1.82 7.57 12.66
CA LYS A 38 1.18 6.25 12.59
C LYS A 38 0.97 5.84 11.14
N ALA A 39 1.39 4.62 10.83
CA ALA A 39 1.09 3.97 9.56
C ALA A 39 0.28 2.70 9.83
N ALA A 40 -0.82 2.52 9.10
CA ALA A 40 -1.59 1.27 9.10
C ALA A 40 -1.17 0.41 7.91
N VAL A 41 -1.12 -0.91 8.09
CA VAL A 41 -0.83 -1.86 7.02
C VAL A 41 -2.05 -2.74 6.79
N THR A 42 -2.40 -3.00 5.53
CA THR A 42 -3.52 -3.85 5.14
C THR A 42 -3.19 -4.66 3.88
N LEU A 43 -3.89 -5.78 3.67
CA LEU A 43 -3.87 -6.46 2.37
C LEU A 43 -4.67 -5.62 1.35
N ASP A 44 -5.96 -5.46 1.62
CA ASP A 44 -6.89 -4.73 0.78
C ASP A 44 -7.27 -3.36 1.37
N PRO A 45 -7.31 -2.29 0.55
CA PRO A 45 -7.93 -1.05 0.94
C PRO A 45 -9.45 -1.19 0.81
N GLU A 46 -10.11 -1.82 1.79
CA GLU A 46 -11.58 -1.86 1.87
C GLU A 46 -12.11 -0.66 2.68
N PRO A 47 -13.27 -0.06 2.37
CA PRO A 47 -13.73 1.17 3.02
C PRO A 47 -13.79 1.05 4.55
N GLY A 48 -14.29 -0.07 5.07
CA GLY A 48 -14.35 -0.31 6.52
C GLY A 48 -12.98 -0.55 7.17
N ILE A 49 -11.99 -1.04 6.41
CA ILE A 49 -10.61 -1.20 6.90
C ILE A 49 -9.92 0.17 6.94
N VAL A 50 -10.02 0.92 5.84
CA VAL A 50 -9.46 2.27 5.71
C VAL A 50 -10.08 3.20 6.75
N ALA A 51 -11.39 3.19 6.94
CA ALA A 51 -12.06 3.98 7.97
C ALA A 51 -11.51 3.69 9.37
N ARG A 52 -11.39 2.40 9.76
CA ARG A 52 -10.82 2.02 11.06
C ARG A 52 -9.38 2.49 11.24
N ALA A 53 -8.55 2.39 10.20
CA ALA A 53 -7.17 2.87 10.24
C ALA A 53 -7.10 4.39 10.45
N LEU A 54 -7.93 5.14 9.73
CA LEU A 54 -7.98 6.60 9.83
C LEU A 54 -8.58 7.08 11.16
N ASP A 55 -9.58 6.39 11.69
CA ASP A 55 -10.16 6.70 13.00
C ASP A 55 -9.20 6.37 14.15
N TRP A 56 -8.29 5.41 13.96
CA TRP A 56 -7.16 5.18 14.85
C TRP A 56 -6.06 6.28 14.76
N GLY A 57 -6.18 7.18 13.78
CA GLY A 57 -5.28 8.30 13.56
C GLY A 57 -4.07 7.96 12.69
N ALA A 58 -4.22 7.03 11.74
CA ALA A 58 -3.17 6.77 10.75
C ALA A 58 -2.96 8.00 9.85
N ASP A 59 -1.70 8.44 9.72
CA ASP A 59 -1.29 9.47 8.78
C ASP A 59 -1.06 8.87 7.36
N LEU A 60 -0.84 7.55 7.31
CA LEU A 60 -0.66 6.78 6.07
C LEU A 60 -1.27 5.38 6.20
N VAL A 61 -1.95 4.93 5.15
CA VAL A 61 -2.37 3.55 4.95
C VAL A 61 -1.48 2.92 3.86
N LEU A 62 -0.83 1.82 4.20
CA LEU A 62 -0.03 1.00 3.29
C LEU A 62 -0.84 -0.26 2.97
N SER A 63 -1.28 -0.42 1.72
CA SER A 63 -1.93 -1.64 1.25
C SER A 63 -0.97 -2.51 0.45
N HIS A 64 -1.26 -3.81 0.36
CA HIS A 64 -0.64 -4.66 -0.65
C HIS A 64 -1.31 -4.43 -2.00
N HIS A 65 -2.63 -4.64 -2.09
CA HIS A 65 -3.35 -4.41 -3.33
C HIS A 65 -3.54 -2.90 -3.61
N PRO A 66 -3.37 -2.45 -4.86
CA PRO A 66 -3.58 -1.06 -5.22
C PRO A 66 -5.06 -0.70 -5.15
N LEU A 67 -5.35 0.59 -4.96
CA LEU A 67 -6.74 1.08 -5.00
C LEU A 67 -7.35 0.87 -6.39
N PHE A 68 -6.52 1.03 -7.41
CA PHE A 68 -6.85 0.81 -8.80
C PHE A 68 -5.73 0.01 -9.45
N LEU A 69 -6.04 -1.10 -10.14
CA LEU A 69 -5.07 -1.75 -11.03
C LEU A 69 -4.84 -0.93 -12.31
N LYS A 70 -5.88 -0.23 -12.77
CA LYS A 70 -5.82 0.74 -13.86
C LYS A 70 -6.41 2.05 -13.38
N PRO A 71 -5.70 3.19 -13.48
CA PRO A 71 -6.23 4.47 -13.04
C PRO A 71 -7.55 4.82 -13.72
N GLU A 72 -8.54 5.19 -12.93
CA GLU A 72 -9.89 5.54 -13.39
C GLU A 72 -10.34 6.86 -12.74
N PHE A 73 -11.20 7.61 -13.43
CA PHE A 73 -11.82 8.78 -12.84
C PHE A 73 -12.86 8.35 -11.78
N PRO A 74 -12.95 9.05 -10.64
CA PRO A 74 -13.92 8.74 -9.60
C PRO A 74 -15.31 9.33 -9.95
N SER A 75 -15.84 8.96 -11.12
CA SER A 75 -17.06 9.52 -11.70
C SER A 75 -18.35 8.82 -11.25
N THR A 76 -18.24 7.67 -10.58
CA THR A 76 -19.38 6.89 -10.10
C THR A 76 -19.25 6.56 -8.61
N PRO A 77 -20.38 6.44 -7.88
CA PRO A 77 -20.38 5.92 -6.52
C PRO A 77 -19.83 4.48 -6.48
N GLY A 78 -19.06 4.16 -5.44
CA GLY A 78 -18.53 2.83 -5.24
C GLY A 78 -17.32 2.82 -4.31
N ARG A 79 -16.79 1.62 -4.10
CA ARG A 79 -15.68 1.33 -3.17
C ARG A 79 -14.53 2.34 -3.31
N SER A 80 -14.02 2.53 -4.52
CA SER A 80 -12.84 3.37 -4.73
C SER A 80 -13.10 4.85 -4.44
N LEU A 81 -14.29 5.37 -4.79
CA LEU A 81 -14.67 6.75 -4.45
C LEU A 81 -14.82 6.93 -2.93
N ASP A 82 -15.36 5.95 -2.22
CA ASP A 82 -15.50 6.03 -0.77
C ASP A 82 -14.13 6.04 -0.07
N ILE A 83 -13.18 5.24 -0.55
CA ILE A 83 -11.80 5.27 -0.06
C ILE A 83 -11.12 6.61 -0.35
N LEU A 84 -11.27 7.14 -1.57
CA LEU A 84 -10.76 8.46 -1.93
C LEU A 84 -11.29 9.54 -0.98
N ARG A 85 -12.61 9.55 -0.73
CA ARG A 85 -13.24 10.49 0.21
C ARG A 85 -12.65 10.34 1.62
N LEU A 86 -12.52 9.13 2.13
CA LEU A 86 -11.96 8.87 3.45
C LEU A 86 -10.53 9.40 3.57
N ILE A 87 -9.65 9.04 2.64
CA ILE A 87 -8.23 9.45 2.67
C ILE A 87 -8.11 10.98 2.57
N LEU A 88 -8.81 11.60 1.62
CA LEU A 88 -8.73 13.05 1.38
C LEU A 88 -9.30 13.85 2.57
N THR A 89 -10.44 13.45 3.12
CA THR A 89 -11.07 14.17 4.25
C THR A 89 -10.30 14.03 5.56
N LYS A 90 -9.55 12.94 5.74
CA LYS A 90 -8.70 12.70 6.91
C LYS A 90 -7.26 13.16 6.71
N ASN A 91 -6.94 13.79 5.58
CA ASN A 91 -5.62 14.31 5.24
C ASN A 91 -4.49 13.24 5.26
N ALA A 92 -4.83 11.98 5.03
CA ALA A 92 -3.89 10.87 5.07
C ALA A 92 -3.33 10.52 3.69
N TRP A 93 -2.36 9.61 3.66
CA TRP A 93 -1.80 9.02 2.45
C TRP A 93 -2.31 7.59 2.23
N LEU A 94 -2.42 7.17 0.97
CA LEU A 94 -2.58 5.76 0.60
C LEU A 94 -1.44 5.36 -0.34
N TYR A 95 -0.69 4.32 0.03
CA TYR A 95 0.38 3.74 -0.77
C TYR A 95 0.12 2.25 -0.97
N ALA A 96 0.44 1.69 -2.14
CA ALA A 96 0.34 0.27 -2.42
C ALA A 96 1.71 -0.35 -2.74
N ALA A 97 2.05 -1.45 -2.07
CA ALA A 97 3.20 -2.30 -2.39
C ALA A 97 2.70 -3.67 -2.87
N HIS A 98 2.38 -3.76 -4.16
CA HIS A 98 1.77 -4.93 -4.79
C HIS A 98 2.85 -5.87 -5.33
N THR A 99 2.95 -6.04 -6.65
CA THR A 99 3.96 -6.92 -7.24
C THR A 99 5.39 -6.42 -7.00
N SER A 100 5.57 -5.13 -6.70
CA SER A 100 6.85 -4.58 -6.23
C SER A 100 7.36 -5.27 -4.96
N LEU A 101 6.46 -5.65 -4.05
CA LEU A 101 6.79 -6.40 -2.84
C LEU A 101 6.94 -7.89 -3.15
N ASP A 102 6.09 -8.45 -4.01
CA ASP A 102 6.17 -9.87 -4.39
C ASP A 102 7.48 -10.21 -5.11
N ALA A 103 8.02 -9.27 -5.88
CA ALA A 103 9.28 -9.42 -6.61
C ALA A 103 10.51 -9.41 -5.69
N ARG A 104 10.34 -9.11 -4.39
CA ARG A 104 11.43 -9.15 -3.42
C ARG A 104 11.84 -10.60 -3.15
N VAL A 105 13.13 -10.89 -3.32
CA VAL A 105 13.71 -12.24 -3.16
C VAL A 105 13.43 -12.85 -1.79
N ASP A 106 13.49 -12.03 -0.73
CA ASP A 106 13.15 -12.37 0.64
C ASP A 106 11.78 -11.79 1.06
N GLY A 107 10.85 -11.70 0.10
CA GLY A 107 9.50 -11.18 0.25
C GLY A 107 8.42 -12.27 0.45
N PRO A 108 7.16 -11.97 0.12
CA PRO A 108 6.00 -12.81 0.40
C PRO A 108 6.13 -14.28 -0.03
N ALA A 109 6.65 -14.53 -1.24
CA ALA A 109 6.85 -15.90 -1.73
C ALA A 109 7.82 -16.70 -0.85
N ARG A 110 8.88 -16.04 -0.37
CA ARG A 110 9.86 -16.66 0.54
C ARG A 110 9.26 -16.89 1.92
N TRP A 111 8.53 -15.92 2.47
CA TRP A 111 7.86 -16.03 3.77
C TRP A 111 6.87 -17.19 3.80
N LEU A 112 6.05 -17.33 2.75
CA LEU A 112 5.13 -18.46 2.64
C LEU A 112 5.87 -19.78 2.57
N GLY A 113 6.96 -19.84 1.81
CA GLY A 113 7.79 -21.03 1.74
C GLY A 113 8.40 -21.40 3.09
N ASP A 114 8.77 -20.41 3.92
CA ASP A 114 9.30 -20.64 5.28
C ASP A 114 8.22 -21.21 6.19
N GLU A 115 7.02 -20.65 6.15
CA GLU A 115 5.86 -21.13 6.94
C GLU A 115 5.46 -22.57 6.57
N LEU A 116 5.57 -22.92 5.29
CA LEU A 116 5.29 -24.27 4.79
C LEU A 116 6.44 -25.27 5.03
N GLY A 117 7.57 -24.83 5.61
CA GLY A 117 8.73 -25.68 5.85
C GLY A 117 9.42 -26.18 4.58
N LEU A 118 9.31 -25.44 3.47
CA LEU A 118 9.89 -25.84 2.19
C LEU A 118 11.42 -25.75 2.23
N LEU A 119 12.08 -26.84 1.85
CA LEU A 119 13.54 -26.96 1.78
C LEU A 119 14.03 -26.85 0.32
N ASN A 120 15.34 -26.60 0.15
CA ASN A 120 16.01 -26.58 -1.16
C ASN A 120 15.39 -25.62 -2.20
N ARG A 121 14.90 -24.46 -1.76
CA ARG A 121 14.35 -23.43 -2.65
C ARG A 121 15.47 -22.71 -3.38
N ALA A 122 15.29 -22.53 -4.68
CA ALA A 122 16.13 -21.67 -5.51
C ALA A 122 15.44 -20.32 -5.75
N VAL A 123 16.26 -19.30 -6.01
CA VAL A 123 15.83 -17.97 -6.46
C VAL A 123 16.05 -17.89 -7.96
#